data_AF-A0A9R1J0L4-F1
#
_entry.id   AF-A0A9R1J0L4-F1
#
_cell.length_a   1.000
_cell.length_b   1.000
_cell.length_c   1.000
_cell.angle_alpha   90.00
_cell.angle_beta   90.00
_cell.angle_gamma   90.00
#
_symmetry.space_group_name_H-M   'P 1'
#
loop_
_entity.id
_entity.type
_entity.pdbx_description
1 polymer ?
#
loop_
_entity_poly.entity_id
_entity_poly.type
_entity_poly.pdbx_seq_one_letter_code
_entity_poly.pdbx_strand_id
1 'polypeptide(L)'
;MAPAATAGRRPASSTTASEAEAKDAENLRLIEEMTSNVDSVQERVLAEILSRNAATEYLRDCGGPTDRATFRDKVPVVSYDALKPYIQRIANGDRSPIMSTHPVSDFLTSSGTSGGERKLIPSTAEEGRRRQLPFSLLKALMNLHFPGLDKGKGLYFLFVKSESKTPGGLTAWPMMTSIYKSEQFKGPLRDHTSPRAAVLCADTSQSMYAQMVCGLCQRHDVLRVGAAFASGLLRAIRFLQLNWEQLAADIEAGTLAPCVSDASVREAVAGILRRPDPELAQLVRDECRTGEWAGIIPRIWPNARYLEAIVRPWNTTPTAFRPWNTTPAACRWCPSPTRPPSATSASIFSRCATRPTFLTPSCPTWPTSSSSPWTTPPQARPWHQKVTRPGW
;
A
#
# COMPACT_ATOMS: atom_id res chain seq x y z
N MET A 1 -16.25 63.44 -20.39
CA MET A 1 -17.11 62.29 -20.77
C MET A 1 -16.22 61.25 -21.45
N ALA A 2 -15.80 60.22 -20.72
CA ALA A 2 -15.20 58.97 -21.22
C ALA A 2 -15.18 57.98 -20.04
N PRO A 3 -15.70 56.74 -20.17
CA PRO A 3 -15.83 55.82 -19.04
C PRO A 3 -14.57 54.98 -18.84
N ALA A 4 -14.26 54.69 -17.58
CA ALA A 4 -13.19 53.80 -17.17
C ALA A 4 -13.59 52.33 -17.39
N ALA A 5 -12.78 51.58 -18.13
CA ALA A 5 -12.95 50.15 -18.35
C ALA A 5 -12.54 49.36 -17.10
N THR A 6 -13.47 48.56 -16.58
CA THR A 6 -13.27 47.60 -15.50
C THR A 6 -12.56 46.36 -16.03
N ALA A 7 -11.33 46.12 -15.60
CA ALA A 7 -10.61 44.88 -15.91
C ALA A 7 -11.17 43.74 -15.03
N GLY A 8 -12.01 42.89 -15.63
CA GLY A 8 -12.52 41.67 -15.01
C GLY A 8 -11.40 40.67 -14.74
N ARG A 9 -11.28 40.26 -13.48
CA ARG A 9 -10.38 39.21 -13.00
C ARG A 9 -10.92 37.85 -13.48
N ARG A 10 -10.21 37.13 -14.38
CA ARG A 10 -10.55 35.75 -14.77
C ARG A 10 -10.41 34.80 -13.56
N PRO A 11 -11.33 33.83 -13.37
CA PRO A 11 -11.22 32.86 -12.29
C PRO A 11 -10.18 31.78 -12.65
N ALA A 12 -9.17 31.61 -11.79
CA ALA A 12 -8.09 30.64 -11.93
C ALA A 12 -8.51 29.16 -11.72
N SER A 13 -9.79 28.88 -11.46
CA SER A 13 -10.28 27.53 -11.14
C SER A 13 -10.63 26.67 -12.35
N SER A 14 -10.84 27.26 -13.54
CA SER A 14 -11.28 26.51 -14.74
C SER A 14 -10.14 25.76 -15.43
N THR A 15 -8.91 26.26 -15.38
CA THR A 15 -7.76 25.69 -16.09
C THR A 15 -7.32 24.35 -15.50
N THR A 16 -7.30 24.21 -14.18
CA THR A 16 -6.80 23.00 -13.51
C THR A 16 -7.74 21.80 -13.62
N ALA A 17 -9.06 22.04 -13.68
CA ALA A 17 -10.04 20.98 -13.88
C ALA A 17 -9.95 20.41 -15.32
N SER A 18 -9.79 21.30 -16.30
CA SER A 18 -9.61 20.92 -17.71
C SER A 18 -8.32 20.10 -17.93
N GLU A 19 -7.24 20.39 -17.21
CA GLU A 19 -5.99 19.63 -17.31
C GLU A 19 -6.10 18.23 -16.69
N ALA A 20 -6.82 18.10 -15.57
CA ALA A 20 -7.05 16.80 -14.92
C ALA A 20 -7.92 15.88 -15.78
N GLU A 21 -8.99 16.41 -16.38
CA GLU A 21 -9.86 15.67 -17.30
C GLU A 21 -9.10 15.23 -18.57
N ALA A 22 -8.25 16.10 -19.13
CA ALA A 22 -7.42 15.76 -20.27
C ALA A 22 -6.44 14.61 -19.95
N LYS A 23 -5.83 14.65 -18.76
CA LYS A 23 -4.92 13.59 -18.29
C LYS A 23 -5.65 12.27 -18.03
N ASP A 24 -6.86 12.31 -17.49
CA ASP A 24 -7.66 11.10 -17.32
C ASP A 24 -8.03 10.49 -18.68
N ALA A 25 -8.41 11.32 -19.67
CA ALA A 25 -8.68 10.84 -21.02
C ALA A 25 -7.43 10.23 -21.69
N GLU A 26 -6.24 10.82 -21.50
CA GLU A 26 -4.97 10.26 -21.97
C GLU A 26 -4.68 8.89 -21.33
N ASN A 27 -4.84 8.77 -20.00
CA ASN A 27 -4.65 7.52 -19.27
C ASN A 27 -5.62 6.41 -19.74
N LEU A 28 -6.89 6.77 -20.00
CA LEU A 28 -7.89 5.81 -20.50
C LEU A 28 -7.55 5.34 -21.92
N ARG A 29 -7.09 6.24 -22.80
CA ARG A 29 -6.60 5.87 -24.14
C ARG A 29 -5.37 4.97 -24.05
N LEU A 30 -4.45 5.25 -23.12
CA LEU A 30 -3.27 4.43 -22.90
C LEU A 30 -3.64 3.01 -22.46
N ILE A 31 -4.65 2.86 -21.59
CA ILE A 31 -5.17 1.53 -21.22
C ILE A 31 -5.65 0.81 -22.47
N GLU A 32 -6.52 1.44 -23.26
CA GLU A 32 -7.11 0.85 -24.46
C GLU A 32 -6.04 0.45 -25.49
N GLU A 33 -5.05 1.32 -25.74
CA GLU A 33 -3.93 1.05 -26.63
C GLU A 33 -3.13 -0.17 -26.16
N MET A 34 -2.77 -0.22 -24.88
CA MET A 34 -1.98 -1.31 -24.31
C MET A 34 -2.74 -2.63 -24.30
N THR A 35 -4.05 -2.61 -24.03
CA THR A 35 -4.89 -3.82 -24.00
C THR A 35 -5.35 -4.28 -25.37
N SER A 36 -5.39 -3.40 -26.38
CA SER A 36 -5.69 -3.78 -27.76
C SER A 36 -4.49 -4.40 -28.48
N ASN A 37 -3.27 -4.07 -28.05
CA ASN A 37 -2.02 -4.44 -28.73
C ASN A 37 -1.11 -5.31 -27.87
N VAL A 38 -1.68 -6.22 -27.06
CA VAL A 38 -0.94 -6.95 -26.01
C VAL A 38 0.30 -7.68 -26.54
N ASP A 39 0.18 -8.47 -27.61
CA ASP A 39 1.29 -9.29 -28.10
C ASP A 39 2.44 -8.43 -28.64
N SER A 40 2.14 -7.40 -29.45
CA SER A 40 3.16 -6.49 -29.98
C SER A 40 3.81 -5.65 -28.88
N VAL A 41 3.04 -5.22 -27.87
CA VAL A 41 3.58 -4.53 -26.69
C VAL A 41 4.51 -5.47 -25.90
N GLN A 42 4.13 -6.73 -25.68
CA GLN A 42 4.97 -7.70 -24.98
C GLN A 42 6.27 -8.00 -25.75
N GLU A 43 6.19 -8.14 -27.08
CA GLU A 43 7.38 -8.34 -27.93
C GLU A 43 8.33 -7.14 -27.86
N ARG A 44 7.80 -5.91 -27.96
CA ARG A 44 8.59 -4.68 -27.81
C ARG A 44 9.23 -4.59 -26.43
N VAL A 45 8.48 -4.84 -25.36
CA VAL A 45 9.01 -4.80 -23.97
C VAL A 45 10.14 -5.81 -23.79
N LEU A 46 9.98 -7.05 -24.29
CA LEU A 46 11.04 -8.05 -24.22
C LEU A 46 12.27 -7.63 -25.03
N ALA A 47 12.08 -7.16 -26.26
CA ALA A 47 13.19 -6.69 -27.11
C ALA A 47 13.96 -5.52 -26.47
N GLU A 48 13.27 -4.58 -25.81
CA GLU A 48 13.91 -3.51 -25.04
C GLU A 48 14.69 -4.05 -23.84
N ILE A 49 14.14 -5.00 -23.09
CA ILE A 49 14.83 -5.62 -21.93
C ILE A 49 16.10 -6.35 -22.39
N LEU A 50 16.01 -7.15 -23.45
CA LEU A 50 17.14 -7.94 -23.97
C LEU A 50 18.21 -7.04 -24.56
N SER A 51 17.83 -6.08 -25.42
CA SER A 51 18.80 -5.18 -26.06
C SER A 51 19.55 -4.33 -25.03
N ARG A 52 18.86 -3.80 -24.02
CA ARG A 52 19.49 -3.01 -22.95
C ARG A 52 20.39 -3.85 -22.05
N ASN A 53 20.07 -5.12 -21.82
CA ASN A 53 20.77 -5.98 -20.85
C ASN A 53 21.66 -7.05 -21.51
N ALA A 54 21.84 -7.02 -22.83
CA ALA A 54 22.57 -8.05 -23.58
C ALA A 54 23.99 -8.30 -23.04
N ALA A 55 24.65 -7.27 -22.52
CA ALA A 55 26.00 -7.36 -21.96
C ALA A 55 26.05 -7.65 -20.44
N THR A 56 24.91 -7.95 -19.80
CA THR A 56 24.88 -8.29 -18.37
C THR A 56 25.40 -9.71 -18.14
N GLU A 57 25.98 -9.94 -16.96
CA GLU A 57 26.50 -11.26 -16.59
C GLU A 57 25.42 -12.34 -16.72
N TYR A 58 24.24 -12.11 -16.15
CA TYR A 58 23.15 -13.09 -16.13
C TYR A 58 22.67 -13.50 -17.53
N LEU A 59 22.47 -12.54 -18.44
CA LEU A 59 22.03 -12.88 -19.80
C LEU A 59 23.14 -13.54 -20.63
N ARG A 60 24.43 -13.22 -20.38
CA ARG A 60 25.55 -13.95 -20.99
C ARG A 60 25.63 -15.39 -20.49
N ASP A 61 25.44 -15.61 -19.20
CA ASP A 61 25.40 -16.96 -18.60
C ASP A 61 24.24 -17.79 -19.18
N CYS A 62 23.14 -17.13 -19.56
CA CYS A 62 22.01 -17.74 -20.27
C CYS A 62 22.21 -17.81 -21.79
N GLY A 63 23.43 -17.71 -22.32
CA GLY A 63 23.71 -17.87 -23.75
C GLY A 63 23.29 -16.70 -24.65
N GLY A 64 23.09 -15.50 -24.08
CA GLY A 64 22.93 -14.24 -24.79
C GLY A 64 21.71 -14.18 -25.73
N PRO A 65 20.47 -14.28 -25.22
CA PRO A 65 19.26 -14.19 -26.05
C PRO A 65 19.06 -12.78 -26.61
N THR A 66 18.57 -12.70 -27.86
CA THR A 66 18.35 -11.43 -28.58
C THR A 66 16.89 -11.20 -28.96
N ASP A 67 16.07 -12.25 -28.93
CA ASP A 67 14.68 -12.23 -29.40
C ASP A 67 13.80 -13.18 -28.58
N ARG A 68 12.49 -13.18 -28.85
CA ARG A 68 11.49 -13.98 -28.13
C ARG A 68 11.75 -15.49 -28.20
N ALA A 69 12.20 -16.00 -29.35
CA ALA A 69 12.43 -17.43 -29.53
C ALA A 69 13.68 -17.86 -28.77
N THR A 70 14.79 -17.15 -28.94
CA THR A 70 16.04 -17.45 -28.24
C THR A 70 15.94 -17.22 -26.73
N PHE A 71 15.14 -16.25 -26.27
CA PHE A 71 14.84 -16.06 -24.85
C PHE A 71 14.11 -17.26 -24.26
N ARG A 72 13.08 -17.77 -24.93
CA ARG A 72 12.31 -18.95 -24.47
C ARG A 72 13.15 -20.22 -24.43
N ASP A 73 14.05 -20.39 -25.39
CA ASP A 73 14.92 -21.56 -25.49
C ASP A 73 16.04 -21.54 -24.43
N LYS A 74 16.67 -20.38 -24.22
CA LYS A 74 17.93 -20.30 -23.45
C LYS A 74 17.77 -19.81 -22.01
N VAL A 75 16.76 -19.00 -21.70
CA VAL A 75 16.61 -18.41 -20.35
C VAL A 75 15.72 -19.31 -19.49
N PRO A 76 16.26 -19.93 -18.42
CA PRO A 76 15.48 -20.83 -17.59
C PRO A 76 14.45 -20.08 -16.76
N VAL A 77 13.33 -20.75 -16.48
CA VAL A 77 12.39 -20.29 -15.44
C VAL A 77 13.05 -20.52 -14.07
N VAL A 78 13.28 -19.45 -13.32
CA VAL A 78 14.05 -19.47 -12.07
C VAL A 78 13.22 -19.09 -10.84
N SER A 79 13.59 -19.66 -9.69
CA SER A 79 13.13 -19.19 -8.38
C SER A 79 14.05 -18.10 -7.83
N TYR A 80 13.64 -17.48 -6.72
CA TYR A 80 14.49 -16.52 -6.01
C TYR A 80 15.83 -17.11 -5.57
N ASP A 81 15.85 -18.39 -5.18
CA ASP A 81 17.05 -19.02 -4.63
C ASP A 81 18.13 -19.20 -5.70
N ALA A 82 17.74 -19.45 -6.95
CA ALA A 82 18.66 -19.48 -8.09
C ALA A 82 19.28 -18.10 -8.39
N LEU A 83 18.55 -17.01 -8.12
CA LEU A 83 19.03 -15.63 -8.32
C LEU A 83 19.78 -15.07 -7.11
N LYS A 84 19.67 -15.72 -5.95
CA LYS A 84 20.23 -15.27 -4.68
C LYS A 84 21.74 -14.97 -4.74
N PRO A 85 22.60 -15.76 -5.43
CA PRO A 85 24.03 -15.45 -5.53
C PRO A 85 24.30 -14.10 -6.20
N TYR A 86 23.61 -13.79 -7.30
CA TYR A 86 23.71 -12.50 -8.00
C TYR A 86 23.22 -11.35 -7.11
N ILE A 87 22.07 -11.54 -6.46
CA ILE A 87 21.47 -10.54 -5.55
C ILE A 87 22.40 -10.23 -4.37
N GLN A 88 23.04 -11.25 -3.78
CA GLN A 88 23.95 -11.08 -2.65
C GLN A 88 25.21 -10.30 -3.04
N ARG A 89 25.76 -10.53 -4.24
CA ARG A 89 26.89 -9.73 -4.74
C ARG A 89 26.54 -8.25 -4.84
N ILE A 90 25.39 -7.93 -5.43
CA ILE A 90 24.89 -6.54 -5.52
C ILE A 90 24.69 -5.95 -4.12
N ALA A 91 24.04 -6.70 -3.23
CA ALA A 91 23.80 -6.28 -1.85
C ALA A 91 25.09 -6.02 -1.06
N ASN A 92 26.16 -6.78 -1.35
CA ASN A 92 27.47 -6.65 -0.71
C ASN A 92 28.36 -5.55 -1.32
N GLY A 93 27.92 -4.89 -2.40
CA GLY A 93 28.63 -3.73 -2.95
C GLY A 93 29.12 -3.90 -4.38
N ASP A 94 28.91 -5.06 -5.01
CA ASP A 94 29.22 -5.21 -6.44
C ASP A 94 28.32 -4.27 -7.26
N ARG A 95 28.94 -3.48 -8.15
CA ARG A 95 28.28 -2.49 -9.03
C ARG A 95 28.49 -2.81 -10.50
N SER A 96 29.11 -3.94 -10.83
CA SER A 96 29.19 -4.43 -12.20
C SER A 96 27.77 -4.73 -12.74
N PRO A 97 27.57 -4.73 -14.07
CA PRO A 97 26.27 -4.99 -14.68
C PRO A 97 25.92 -6.49 -14.60
N ILE A 98 25.55 -6.95 -13.39
CA ILE A 98 25.25 -8.38 -13.15
C ILE A 98 23.92 -8.77 -13.78
N MET A 99 22.84 -8.06 -13.42
CA MET A 99 21.48 -8.36 -13.88
C MET A 99 20.84 -7.23 -14.70
N SER A 100 21.44 -6.05 -14.68
CA SER A 100 20.93 -4.85 -15.35
C SER A 100 22.11 -3.94 -15.70
N THR A 101 22.06 -3.30 -16.86
CA THR A 101 23.01 -2.23 -17.23
C THR A 101 22.74 -0.94 -16.47
N HIS A 102 21.50 -0.71 -16.04
CA HIS A 102 21.16 0.37 -15.13
C HIS A 102 21.54 -0.01 -13.69
N PRO A 103 22.20 0.89 -12.94
CA PRO A 103 22.56 0.63 -11.56
C PRO A 103 21.34 0.33 -10.68
N VAL A 104 21.49 -0.64 -9.78
CA VAL A 104 20.51 -0.91 -8.73
C VAL A 104 20.53 0.25 -7.74
N SER A 105 19.40 0.93 -7.60
CA SER A 105 19.22 2.07 -6.70
C SER A 105 18.85 1.64 -5.28
N ASP A 106 18.05 0.58 -5.17
CA ASP A 106 17.50 0.07 -3.92
C ASP A 106 17.04 -1.39 -4.07
N PHE A 107 16.71 -2.01 -2.94
CA PHE A 107 16.06 -3.32 -2.87
C PHE A 107 14.65 -3.19 -2.32
N LEU A 108 13.68 -3.75 -3.04
CA LEU A 108 12.34 -3.92 -2.53
C LEU A 108 12.27 -5.20 -1.71
N THR A 109 11.85 -5.11 -0.44
CA THR A 109 11.67 -6.29 0.42
C THR A 109 10.29 -6.90 0.20
N SER A 110 10.25 -8.15 -0.23
CA SER A 110 9.00 -8.91 -0.37
C SER A 110 8.41 -9.29 0.99
N SER A 111 7.10 -9.56 1.02
CA SER A 111 6.47 -10.26 2.15
C SER A 111 6.80 -11.75 2.18
N GLY A 112 7.13 -12.35 1.03
CA GLY A 112 7.62 -13.72 0.96
C GLY A 112 9.06 -13.84 1.44
N THR A 113 9.34 -14.91 2.18
CA THR A 113 10.67 -15.19 2.75
C THR A 113 11.39 -16.32 2.00
N SER A 114 12.72 -16.35 2.11
CA SER A 114 13.56 -17.50 1.74
C SER A 114 14.58 -17.69 2.87
N GLY A 115 14.57 -18.87 3.51
CA GLY A 115 15.43 -19.14 4.66
C GLY A 115 15.14 -18.24 5.88
N GLY A 116 13.88 -17.82 6.07
CA GLY A 116 13.46 -16.93 7.17
C GLY A 116 13.60 -15.43 6.86
N GLU A 117 14.44 -15.06 5.90
CA GLU A 117 14.69 -13.66 5.52
C GLU A 117 13.79 -13.19 4.38
N ARG A 118 13.45 -11.89 4.37
CA ARG A 118 12.67 -11.29 3.28
C ARG A 118 13.47 -11.30 1.98
N LYS A 119 12.81 -11.63 0.87
CA LYS A 119 13.44 -11.58 -0.47
C LYS A 119 13.77 -10.13 -0.86
N LEU A 120 15.01 -9.91 -1.28
CA LEU A 120 15.52 -8.63 -1.78
C LEU A 120 15.34 -8.57 -3.30
N ILE A 121 14.46 -7.71 -3.80
CA ILE A 121 14.20 -7.56 -5.22
C ILE A 121 14.94 -6.32 -5.72
N PRO A 122 15.97 -6.46 -6.58
CA PRO A 122 16.73 -5.32 -7.08
C PRO A 122 15.83 -4.40 -7.90
N SER A 123 16.03 -3.10 -7.73
CA SER A 123 15.21 -2.06 -8.33
C SER A 123 16.10 -0.94 -8.88
N THR A 124 15.72 -0.37 -10.01
CA THR A 124 16.40 0.76 -10.64
C THR A 124 15.58 2.04 -10.47
N ALA A 125 16.23 3.20 -10.62
CA ALA A 125 15.55 4.49 -10.56
C ALA A 125 14.50 4.66 -11.68
N GLU A 126 14.73 4.07 -12.86
CA GLU A 126 13.75 4.07 -13.96
C GLU A 126 12.50 3.29 -13.56
N GLU A 127 12.67 2.08 -13.01
CA GLU A 127 11.54 1.26 -12.56
C GLU A 127 10.78 1.94 -11.41
N GLY A 128 11.49 2.61 -10.50
CA GLY A 128 10.87 3.46 -9.47
C GLY A 128 9.89 4.51 -10.01
N ARG A 129 10.18 5.09 -11.19
CA ARG A 129 9.28 6.03 -11.86
C ARG A 129 8.11 5.32 -12.53
N ARG A 130 8.36 4.19 -13.22
CA ARG A 130 7.33 3.41 -13.90
C ARG A 130 6.25 2.89 -12.95
N ARG A 131 6.61 2.56 -11.70
CA ARG A 131 5.68 2.09 -10.65
C ARG A 131 4.54 3.05 -10.31
N GLN A 132 4.66 4.34 -10.64
CA GLN A 132 3.61 5.32 -10.38
C GLN A 132 2.48 5.29 -11.41
N LEU A 133 2.77 4.84 -12.63
CA LEU A 133 1.81 4.84 -13.74
C LEU A 133 0.53 4.05 -13.41
N PRO A 134 0.58 2.84 -12.84
CA PRO A 134 -0.64 2.12 -12.48
C PRO A 134 -1.58 2.89 -11.54
N PHE A 135 -1.06 3.75 -10.64
CA PHE A 135 -1.88 4.55 -9.75
C PHE A 135 -2.61 5.67 -10.49
N SER A 136 -1.98 6.30 -11.49
CA SER A 136 -2.67 7.31 -12.32
C SER A 136 -3.72 6.68 -13.23
N LEU A 137 -3.42 5.50 -13.78
CA LEU A 137 -4.38 4.72 -14.57
C LEU A 137 -5.60 4.32 -13.72
N LEU A 138 -5.37 3.82 -12.49
CA LEU A 138 -6.44 3.48 -11.57
C LEU A 138 -7.29 4.72 -11.24
N LYS A 139 -6.68 5.88 -10.96
CA LYS A 139 -7.44 7.12 -10.70
C LYS A 139 -8.36 7.47 -11.87
N ALA A 140 -7.85 7.44 -13.10
CA ALA A 140 -8.65 7.75 -14.30
C ALA A 140 -9.83 6.78 -14.47
N LEU A 141 -9.60 5.47 -14.29
CA LEU A 141 -10.67 4.46 -14.31
C LEU A 141 -11.71 4.69 -13.22
N MET A 142 -11.27 5.00 -12.00
CA MET A 142 -12.19 5.25 -10.89
C MET A 142 -13.04 6.51 -11.12
N ASN A 143 -12.45 7.57 -11.70
CA ASN A 143 -13.19 8.79 -12.06
C ASN A 143 -14.25 8.55 -13.14
N LEU A 144 -14.02 7.60 -14.07
CA LEU A 144 -15.01 7.19 -15.07
C LEU A 144 -16.23 6.52 -14.42
N HIS A 145 -16.02 5.66 -13.41
CA HIS A 145 -17.10 4.92 -12.75
C HIS A 145 -17.77 5.67 -11.59
N PHE A 146 -17.03 6.57 -10.94
CA PHE A 146 -17.49 7.36 -9.81
C PHE A 146 -17.21 8.84 -10.09
N PRO A 147 -18.09 9.55 -10.82
CA PRO A 147 -17.85 10.95 -11.16
C PRO A 147 -17.87 11.85 -9.92
N GLY A 148 -16.99 12.85 -9.87
CA GLY A 148 -16.93 13.82 -8.77
C GLY A 148 -16.04 13.44 -7.59
N LEU A 149 -15.15 12.44 -7.73
CA LEU A 149 -14.16 12.10 -6.70
C LEU A 149 -13.11 13.20 -6.47
N ASP A 150 -12.91 14.06 -7.47
CA ASP A 150 -12.07 15.27 -7.42
C ASP A 150 -12.62 16.35 -6.47
N LYS A 151 -13.91 16.29 -6.13
CA LYS A 151 -14.58 17.27 -5.26
C LYS A 151 -14.42 16.98 -3.77
N GLY A 152 -13.70 15.92 -3.41
CA GLY A 152 -13.47 15.52 -2.03
C GLY A 152 -12.15 14.80 -1.85
N LYS A 153 -12.02 14.12 -0.71
CA LYS A 153 -10.79 13.50 -0.24
C LYS A 153 -10.95 12.01 -0.06
N GLY A 154 -9.84 11.31 -0.14
CA GLY A 154 -9.73 9.92 0.30
C GLY A 154 -9.15 9.80 1.69
N LEU A 155 -9.85 9.08 2.56
CA LEU A 155 -9.32 8.61 3.83
C LEU A 155 -8.60 7.29 3.59
N TYR A 156 -7.27 7.34 3.45
CA TYR A 156 -6.44 6.16 3.32
C TYR A 156 -5.55 5.98 4.53
N PHE A 157 -5.61 4.79 5.14
CA PHE A 157 -4.72 4.40 6.23
C PHE A 157 -3.44 3.80 5.64
N LEU A 158 -2.42 4.64 5.50
CA LEU A 158 -1.15 4.33 4.84
C LEU A 158 -0.02 4.28 5.86
N PHE A 159 0.80 3.23 5.83
CA PHE A 159 1.87 3.03 6.81
C PHE A 159 3.19 2.75 6.13
N VAL A 160 4.22 3.50 6.52
CA VAL A 160 5.61 3.09 6.27
C VAL A 160 5.99 1.91 7.17
N LYS A 161 7.01 1.18 6.74
CA LYS A 161 7.63 0.08 7.48
C LYS A 161 9.13 0.33 7.61
N SER A 162 9.76 -0.42 8.50
CA SER A 162 11.20 -0.33 8.73
C SER A 162 11.99 -0.49 7.44
N GLU A 163 13.07 0.27 7.37
CA GLU A 163 14.07 0.23 6.33
C GLU A 163 15.38 -0.32 6.90
N SER A 164 16.16 -0.97 6.05
CA SER A 164 17.49 -1.46 6.40
C SER A 164 18.49 -1.06 5.32
N LYS A 165 19.78 -1.24 5.63
CA LYS A 165 20.88 -1.03 4.69
C LYS A 165 21.55 -2.36 4.42
N THR A 166 21.84 -2.64 3.15
CA THR A 166 22.69 -3.78 2.79
C THR A 166 24.15 -3.48 3.16
N PRO A 167 25.04 -4.49 3.24
CA PRO A 167 26.46 -4.26 3.52
C PRO A 167 27.13 -3.31 2.52
N GLY A 168 26.70 -3.34 1.26
CA GLY A 168 27.13 -2.41 0.21
C GLY A 168 26.44 -1.04 0.24
N GLY A 169 25.67 -0.70 1.29
CA GLY A 169 25.07 0.62 1.50
C GLY A 169 23.74 0.90 0.77
N LEU A 170 23.20 -0.06 0.00
CA LEU A 170 21.90 0.11 -0.67
C LEU A 170 20.77 0.04 0.34
N THR A 171 19.72 0.85 0.14
CA THR A 171 18.52 0.79 0.98
C THR A 171 17.69 -0.44 0.62
N ALA A 172 17.21 -1.16 1.64
CA ALA A 172 16.25 -2.25 1.51
C ALA A 172 14.97 -1.92 2.28
N TRP A 173 13.83 -1.91 1.59
CA TRP A 173 12.55 -1.47 2.16
C TRP A 173 11.33 -2.04 1.42
N PRO A 174 10.15 -2.12 2.05
CA PRO A 174 8.95 -2.56 1.34
C PRO A 174 8.54 -1.59 0.23
N MET A 175 7.93 -2.12 -0.83
CA MET A 175 7.51 -1.35 -2.00
C MET A 175 6.66 -0.12 -1.65
N MET A 176 5.66 -0.27 -0.76
CA MET A 176 4.82 0.86 -0.36
C MET A 176 5.62 1.96 0.37
N THR A 177 6.59 1.58 1.21
CA THR A 177 7.49 2.56 1.86
C THR A 177 8.30 3.35 0.84
N SER A 178 8.86 2.66 -0.17
CA SER A 178 9.59 3.29 -1.27
C SER A 178 8.72 4.31 -2.02
N ILE A 179 7.47 3.94 -2.32
CA ILE A 179 6.49 4.84 -2.97
C ILE A 179 6.22 6.07 -2.09
N TYR A 180 5.90 5.91 -0.81
CA TYR A 180 5.55 7.05 0.05
C TYR A 180 6.73 7.99 0.29
N LYS A 181 7.98 7.47 0.30
CA LYS A 181 9.19 8.29 0.44
C LYS A 181 9.68 8.92 -0.88
N SER A 182 9.19 8.45 -2.03
CA SER A 182 9.62 8.94 -3.36
C SER A 182 9.34 10.44 -3.58
N GLU A 183 10.15 11.08 -4.44
CA GLU A 183 9.98 12.48 -4.86
C GLU A 183 8.59 12.74 -5.44
N GLN A 184 8.05 11.77 -6.17
CA GLN A 184 6.75 11.86 -6.82
C GLN A 184 5.60 11.92 -5.80
N PHE A 185 5.81 11.37 -4.60
CA PHE A 185 4.87 11.44 -3.48
C PHE A 185 5.16 12.61 -2.53
N LYS A 186 6.17 13.45 -2.81
CA LYS A 186 6.48 14.65 -2.00
C LYS A 186 5.54 15.82 -2.24
N GLY A 187 4.78 15.81 -3.34
CA GLY A 187 3.73 16.79 -3.58
C GLY A 187 2.69 16.81 -2.46
N PRO A 188 1.97 17.92 -2.26
CA PRO A 188 0.94 17.99 -1.24
C PRO A 188 -0.17 16.97 -1.56
N LEU A 189 -0.46 16.07 -0.61
CA LEU A 189 -1.54 15.08 -0.71
C LEU A 189 -2.91 15.74 -0.54
N ARG A 190 -3.24 16.71 -1.40
CA ARG A 190 -4.48 17.50 -1.30
C ARG A 190 -5.74 16.65 -1.43
N ASP A 191 -5.63 15.53 -2.15
CA ASP A 191 -6.71 14.57 -2.37
C ASP A 191 -6.87 13.58 -1.20
N HIS A 192 -6.09 13.69 -0.12
CA HIS A 192 -6.11 12.78 1.03
C HIS A 192 -6.36 13.53 2.34
N THR A 193 -6.97 12.85 3.32
CA THR A 193 -7.15 13.41 4.67
C THR A 193 -5.86 13.37 5.48
N SER A 194 -5.06 12.33 5.30
CA SER A 194 -3.86 12.04 6.08
C SER A 194 -2.68 12.94 5.67
N PRO A 195 -2.09 13.74 6.58
CA PRO A 195 -0.91 14.51 6.25
C PRO A 195 0.29 13.60 6.02
N ARG A 196 1.21 14.04 5.13
CA ARG A 196 2.42 13.28 4.78
C ARG A 196 3.26 12.91 6.02
N ALA A 197 3.39 13.82 7.00
CA ALA A 197 4.10 13.54 8.24
C ALA A 197 3.51 12.35 9.01
N ALA A 198 2.17 12.24 9.07
CA ALA A 198 1.51 11.11 9.73
C ALA A 198 1.74 9.79 8.97
N VAL A 199 1.71 9.80 7.63
CA VAL A 199 1.98 8.62 6.80
C VAL A 199 3.43 8.14 6.94
N LEU A 200 4.38 9.07 7.06
CA LEU A 200 5.82 8.78 7.17
C LEU A 200 6.30 8.54 8.60
N CYS A 201 5.43 8.70 9.60
CA CYS A 201 5.78 8.45 10.99
C CYS A 201 6.18 6.97 11.17
N ALA A 202 7.36 6.75 11.76
CA ALA A 202 7.88 5.40 11.98
C ALA A 202 7.08 4.64 13.04
N ASP A 203 6.55 5.35 14.04
CA ASP A 203 5.65 4.79 15.04
C ASP A 203 4.27 4.56 14.42
N THR A 204 3.91 3.28 14.25
CA THR A 204 2.64 2.89 13.63
C THR A 204 1.43 3.30 14.48
N SER A 205 1.57 3.37 15.80
CA SER A 205 0.49 3.78 16.70
C SER A 205 0.22 5.27 16.57
N GLN A 206 1.27 6.09 16.58
CA GLN A 206 1.14 7.54 16.36
C GLN A 206 0.64 7.86 14.95
N SER A 207 1.15 7.13 13.94
CA SER A 207 0.69 7.23 12.55
C SER A 207 -0.80 6.92 12.43
N MET A 208 -1.27 5.81 13.02
CA MET A 208 -2.68 5.43 13.02
C MET A 208 -3.55 6.48 13.71
N TYR A 209 -3.14 6.93 14.89
CA TYR A 209 -3.87 7.93 15.67
C TYR A 209 -4.03 9.24 14.89
N ALA A 210 -2.92 9.79 14.37
CA ALA A 210 -2.93 11.03 13.61
C ALA A 210 -3.78 10.94 12.33
N GLN A 211 -3.69 9.84 11.59
CA GLN A 211 -4.51 9.62 10.40
C GLN A 211 -6.01 9.51 10.73
N MET A 212 -6.36 8.85 11.85
CA MET A 212 -7.74 8.75 12.30
C MET A 212 -8.32 10.12 12.68
N VAL A 213 -7.59 10.91 13.49
CA VAL A 213 -8.02 12.28 13.86
C VAL A 213 -8.24 13.14 12.62
N CYS A 214 -7.30 13.13 11.67
CA CYS A 214 -7.43 13.90 10.43
C CYS A 214 -8.61 13.44 9.58
N GLY A 215 -8.89 12.14 9.56
CA GLY A 215 -10.05 11.55 8.87
C GLY A 215 -11.38 11.93 9.50
N LEU A 216 -11.45 12.01 10.83
CA LEU A 216 -12.64 12.46 11.56
C LEU A 216 -12.90 13.96 11.33
N CYS A 217 -11.87 14.79 11.46
CA CYS A 217 -11.98 16.25 11.28
C CYS A 217 -12.47 16.65 9.87
N GLN A 218 -12.12 15.85 8.86
CA GLN A 218 -12.47 16.11 7.46
C GLN A 218 -13.62 15.22 6.98
N ARG A 219 -14.46 14.70 7.88
CA ARG A 219 -15.44 13.64 7.58
C ARG A 219 -16.36 13.92 6.40
N HIS A 220 -16.77 15.18 6.21
CA HIS A 220 -17.67 15.60 5.14
C HIS A 220 -16.98 15.66 3.78
N ASP A 221 -15.66 15.83 3.74
CA ASP A 221 -14.89 15.79 2.51
C ASP A 221 -14.63 14.35 2.04
N VAL A 222 -14.79 13.35 2.91
CA VAL A 222 -14.41 11.96 2.61
C VAL A 222 -15.39 11.32 1.63
N LEU A 223 -14.90 11.03 0.42
CA LEU A 223 -15.65 10.32 -0.64
C LEU A 223 -15.25 8.85 -0.79
N ARG A 224 -14.09 8.47 -0.24
CA ARG A 224 -13.51 7.14 -0.38
C ARG A 224 -12.70 6.80 0.86
N VAL A 225 -12.85 5.58 1.36
CA VAL A 225 -12.16 5.09 2.57
C VAL A 225 -11.37 3.85 2.21
N GLY A 226 -10.11 3.74 2.59
CA GLY A 226 -9.29 2.63 2.14
C GLY A 226 -8.02 2.35 2.92
N ALA A 227 -7.42 1.24 2.57
CA ALA A 227 -6.09 0.80 2.98
C ALA A 227 -5.56 -0.19 1.94
N ALA A 228 -4.26 -0.46 1.90
CA ALA A 228 -3.70 -1.40 0.93
C ALA A 228 -4.38 -2.79 0.98
N PHE A 229 -4.70 -3.28 2.18
CA PHE A 229 -5.39 -4.55 2.39
C PHE A 229 -6.60 -4.36 3.30
N ALA A 230 -7.63 -5.21 3.13
CA ALA A 230 -8.81 -5.18 3.98
C ALA A 230 -8.48 -5.36 5.47
N SER A 231 -7.46 -6.16 5.79
CA SER A 231 -6.96 -6.33 7.16
C SER A 231 -6.41 -5.02 7.76
N GLY A 232 -5.81 -4.15 6.95
CA GLY A 232 -5.38 -2.82 7.36
C GLY A 232 -6.55 -1.91 7.72
N LEU A 233 -7.60 -1.93 6.89
CA LEU A 233 -8.82 -1.17 7.15
C LEU A 233 -9.55 -1.68 8.40
N LEU A 234 -9.68 -2.99 8.57
CA LEU A 234 -10.25 -3.59 9.77
C LEU A 234 -9.47 -3.21 11.03
N ARG A 235 -8.14 -3.14 10.95
CA ARG A 235 -7.30 -2.64 12.06
C ARG A 235 -7.55 -1.18 12.38
N ALA A 236 -7.78 -0.33 11.37
CA ALA A 236 -8.14 1.07 11.61
C ALA A 236 -9.51 1.20 12.28
N ILE A 237 -10.51 0.43 11.85
CA ILE A 237 -11.83 0.38 12.49
C ILE A 237 -11.70 -0.12 13.93
N ARG A 238 -10.94 -1.19 14.16
CA ARG A 238 -10.64 -1.69 15.51
C ARG A 238 -9.90 -0.67 16.36
N PHE A 239 -9.02 0.13 15.77
CA PHE A 239 -8.35 1.21 16.46
C PHE A 239 -9.34 2.26 16.93
N LEU A 240 -10.28 2.66 16.07
CA LEU A 240 -11.38 3.57 16.45
C LEU A 240 -12.23 2.97 17.58
N GLN A 241 -12.56 1.67 17.53
CA GLN A 241 -13.28 0.97 18.61
C GLN A 241 -12.63 1.12 19.98
N LEU A 242 -11.30 1.12 20.01
CA LEU A 242 -10.55 1.10 21.26
C LEU A 242 -10.16 2.50 21.74
N ASN A 243 -10.17 3.51 20.87
CA ASN A 243 -9.59 4.83 21.16
C ASN A 243 -10.54 6.01 20.90
N TRP A 244 -11.82 5.77 20.54
CA TRP A 244 -12.77 6.84 20.21
C TRP A 244 -12.97 7.86 21.34
N GLU A 245 -12.84 7.46 22.61
CA GLU A 245 -12.97 8.38 23.75
C GLU A 245 -11.89 9.46 23.74
N GLN A 246 -10.63 9.05 23.59
CA GLN A 246 -9.50 9.97 23.51
C GLN A 246 -9.55 10.78 22.21
N LEU A 247 -9.90 10.15 21.09
CA LEU A 247 -10.06 10.84 19.81
C LEU A 247 -11.12 11.95 19.89
N ALA A 248 -12.27 11.68 20.53
CA ALA A 248 -13.32 12.66 20.72
C ALA A 248 -12.89 13.79 21.68
N ALA A 249 -12.17 13.46 22.76
CA ALA A 249 -11.63 14.47 23.69
C ALA A 249 -10.63 15.42 22.99
N ASP A 250 -9.75 14.88 22.14
CA ASP A 250 -8.78 15.68 21.37
C ASP A 250 -9.48 16.60 20.36
N ILE A 251 -10.54 16.10 19.70
CA ILE A 251 -11.36 16.88 18.78
C ILE A 251 -12.09 18.02 19.50
N GLU A 252 -12.68 17.73 20.66
CA GLU A 252 -13.36 18.72 21.49
C GLU A 252 -12.40 19.78 22.02
N ALA A 253 -11.20 19.38 22.47
CA ALA A 253 -10.19 20.30 22.96
C ALA A 253 -9.46 21.06 21.83
N GLY A 254 -9.56 20.60 20.58
CA GLY A 254 -8.79 21.12 19.46
C GLY A 254 -7.27 20.92 19.64
N THR A 255 -6.84 19.95 20.43
CA THR A 255 -5.43 19.68 20.71
C THR A 255 -5.15 18.19 20.77
N LEU A 256 -4.00 17.78 20.24
CA LEU A 256 -3.60 16.38 20.25
C LEU A 256 -3.07 15.94 21.63
N ALA A 257 -3.52 14.76 22.06
CA ALA A 257 -3.04 14.07 23.24
C ALA A 257 -1.50 13.93 23.25
N PRO A 258 -0.87 13.88 24.44
CA PRO A 258 0.57 13.65 24.58
C PRO A 258 1.05 12.29 24.03
N CYS A 259 0.14 11.35 23.76
CA CYS A 259 0.48 10.04 23.18
C CYS A 259 1.09 10.13 21.78
N VAL A 260 0.88 11.25 21.06
CA VAL A 260 1.61 11.58 19.84
C VAL A 260 2.80 12.46 20.20
N SER A 261 3.99 11.86 20.35
CA SER A 261 5.21 12.57 20.73
C SER A 261 5.98 13.15 19.54
N ASP A 262 5.78 12.62 18.32
CA ASP A 262 6.48 13.09 17.12
C ASP A 262 6.09 14.53 16.76
N ALA A 263 7.06 15.45 16.81
CA ALA A 263 6.84 16.87 16.58
C ALA A 263 6.32 17.18 15.17
N SER A 264 6.80 16.47 14.14
CA SER A 264 6.39 16.68 12.76
C SER A 264 4.93 16.24 12.54
N VAL A 265 4.54 15.14 13.19
CA VAL A 265 3.14 14.69 13.19
C VAL A 265 2.25 15.69 13.92
N ARG A 266 2.66 16.16 15.11
CA ARG A 266 1.89 17.14 15.89
C ARG A 266 1.65 18.43 15.12
N GLU A 267 2.69 18.98 14.50
CA GLU A 267 2.59 20.20 13.68
C GLU A 267 1.65 20.01 12.50
N ALA A 268 1.77 18.89 11.78
CA ALA A 268 0.94 18.62 10.61
C ALA A 268 -0.54 18.44 10.98
N VAL A 269 -0.83 17.76 12.09
CA VAL A 269 -2.21 17.58 12.57
C VAL A 269 -2.77 18.86 13.15
N ALA A 270 -1.99 19.69 13.85
CA ALA A 270 -2.43 20.99 14.34
C ALA A 270 -2.89 21.92 13.18
N GLY A 271 -2.32 21.74 11.99
CA GLY A 271 -2.78 22.41 10.78
C GLY A 271 -4.19 22.01 10.30
N ILE A 272 -4.72 20.87 10.75
CA ILE A 272 -6.05 20.33 10.43
C ILE A 272 -7.00 20.50 11.63
N LEU A 273 -6.56 20.05 12.81
CA LEU A 273 -7.21 20.22 14.11
C LEU A 273 -6.97 21.65 14.64
N ARG A 274 -7.40 22.66 13.88
CA ARG A 274 -7.13 24.07 14.20
C ARG A 274 -8.06 24.65 15.26
N ARG A 275 -9.25 24.05 15.44
CA ARG A 275 -10.31 24.59 16.29
C ARG A 275 -10.96 23.46 17.09
N PRO A 276 -11.31 23.71 18.37
CA PRO A 276 -12.25 22.91 19.13
C PRO A 276 -13.53 22.64 18.31
N ASP A 277 -13.94 21.38 18.21
CA ASP A 277 -15.18 20.97 17.54
C ASP A 277 -16.01 20.05 18.47
N PRO A 278 -16.77 20.63 19.41
CA PRO A 278 -17.57 19.85 20.35
C PRO A 278 -18.71 19.09 19.67
N GLU A 279 -19.24 19.60 18.54
CA GLU A 279 -20.31 18.95 17.80
C GLU A 279 -19.81 17.64 17.16
N LEU A 280 -18.65 17.69 16.50
CA LEU A 280 -18.00 16.50 15.95
C LEU A 280 -17.63 15.51 17.06
N ALA A 281 -17.08 15.99 18.18
CA ALA A 281 -16.74 15.13 19.30
C ALA A 281 -17.98 14.40 19.85
N GLN A 282 -19.10 15.11 20.01
CA GLN A 282 -20.35 14.52 20.46
C GLN A 282 -20.89 13.48 19.47
N LEU A 283 -20.86 13.77 18.16
CA LEU A 283 -21.24 12.81 17.13
C LEU A 283 -20.40 11.53 17.20
N VAL A 284 -19.07 11.65 17.36
CA VAL A 284 -18.18 10.48 17.49
C VAL A 284 -18.55 9.66 18.73
N ARG A 285 -18.85 10.32 19.86
CA ARG A 285 -19.30 9.64 21.09
C ARG A 285 -20.62 8.90 20.88
N ASP A 286 -21.61 9.54 20.28
CA ASP A 286 -22.94 8.97 20.06
C ASP A 286 -22.86 7.75 19.13
N GLU A 287 -22.09 7.84 18.05
CA GLU A 287 -21.94 6.77 17.07
C GLU A 287 -21.12 5.58 17.60
N CYS A 288 -20.13 5.82 18.46
CA CYS A 288 -19.22 4.77 18.95
C CYS A 288 -19.66 4.12 20.26
N ARG A 289 -20.44 4.82 21.11
CA ARG A 289 -20.86 4.34 22.44
C ARG A 289 -21.95 3.27 22.40
N THR A 290 -22.77 3.24 21.36
CA THR A 290 -23.94 2.34 21.23
C THR A 290 -23.58 0.85 21.17
N GLY A 291 -22.32 0.50 20.93
CA GLY A 291 -21.86 -0.88 20.82
C GLY A 291 -22.25 -1.57 19.50
N GLU A 292 -23.13 -0.96 18.69
CA GLU A 292 -23.53 -1.45 17.38
C GLU A 292 -22.65 -0.86 16.27
N TRP A 293 -21.68 -1.63 15.80
CA TRP A 293 -20.69 -1.18 14.80
C TRP A 293 -21.06 -1.48 13.35
N ALA A 294 -22.20 -2.14 13.12
CA ALA A 294 -22.71 -2.40 11.78
C ALA A 294 -22.98 -1.06 11.07
N GLY A 295 -22.38 -0.82 9.90
CA GLY A 295 -22.58 0.45 9.18
C GLY A 295 -21.86 1.66 9.78
N ILE A 296 -20.86 1.47 10.66
CA ILE A 296 -20.14 2.61 11.29
C ILE A 296 -19.47 3.55 10.27
N ILE A 297 -18.96 3.02 9.16
CA ILE A 297 -18.27 3.84 8.15
C ILE A 297 -19.21 4.89 7.54
N PRO A 298 -20.36 4.55 6.96
CA PRO A 298 -21.28 5.56 6.42
C PRO A 298 -21.92 6.45 7.50
N ARG A 299 -21.94 6.06 8.78
CA ARG A 299 -22.41 6.98 9.85
C ARG A 299 -21.37 8.04 10.19
N ILE A 300 -20.10 7.65 10.31
CA ILE A 300 -19.00 8.59 10.59
C ILE A 300 -18.61 9.36 9.32
N TRP A 301 -18.54 8.73 8.16
CA TRP A 301 -18.16 9.31 6.87
C TRP A 301 -19.33 9.20 5.88
N PRO A 302 -20.35 10.07 5.99
CA PRO A 302 -21.62 9.92 5.27
C PRO A 302 -21.52 10.07 3.75
N ASN A 303 -20.48 10.76 3.27
CA ASN A 303 -20.25 10.97 1.83
C ASN A 303 -19.38 9.87 1.21
N ALA A 304 -18.92 8.88 1.98
CA ALA A 304 -18.09 7.80 1.49
C ALA A 304 -18.88 6.91 0.51
N ARG A 305 -18.38 6.79 -0.72
CA ARG A 305 -19.05 6.08 -1.81
C ARG A 305 -18.62 4.63 -1.95
N TYR A 306 -17.36 4.34 -1.65
CA TYR A 306 -16.81 2.98 -1.75
C TYR A 306 -15.64 2.78 -0.78
N LEU A 307 -15.33 1.49 -0.55
CA LEU A 307 -14.15 1.06 0.19
C LEU A 307 -13.06 0.60 -0.78
N GLU A 308 -11.86 1.14 -0.64
CA GLU A 308 -10.72 0.76 -1.47
C GLU A 308 -9.76 -0.12 -0.67
N ALA A 309 -9.80 -1.42 -0.91
CA ALA A 309 -8.91 -2.38 -0.28
C ALA A 309 -8.79 -3.68 -1.08
N ILE A 310 -7.63 -4.33 -1.03
CA ILE A 310 -7.47 -5.68 -1.56
C ILE A 310 -8.24 -6.66 -0.65
N VAL A 311 -9.30 -7.26 -1.18
CA VAL A 311 -10.20 -8.22 -0.49
C VAL A 311 -10.05 -9.66 -0.99
N ARG A 312 -9.11 -9.93 -1.91
CA ARG A 312 -8.97 -11.30 -2.45
C ARG A 312 -8.57 -12.29 -1.36
N PRO A 313 -9.25 -13.45 -1.27
CA PRO A 313 -8.90 -14.48 -0.29
C PRO A 313 -7.48 -14.99 -0.56
N TRP A 314 -6.69 -15.16 0.52
CA TRP A 314 -5.34 -15.73 0.48
C TRP A 314 -5.32 -17.17 -0.05
N ASN A 315 -6.49 -17.82 -0.13
CA ASN A 315 -6.67 -19.25 -0.30
C ASN A 315 -6.91 -19.69 -1.75
N THR A 316 -6.98 -18.77 -2.72
CA THR A 316 -6.96 -19.19 -4.12
C THR A 316 -5.53 -19.51 -4.51
N THR A 317 -5.18 -20.80 -4.45
CA THR A 317 -4.12 -21.41 -5.24
C THR A 317 -4.14 -20.79 -6.64
N PRO A 318 -2.99 -20.45 -7.25
CA PRO A 318 -2.99 -20.03 -8.64
C PRO A 318 -3.56 -21.21 -9.42
N THR A 319 -4.80 -21.10 -9.88
CA THR A 319 -5.33 -22.01 -10.88
C THR A 319 -4.36 -21.94 -12.03
N ALA A 320 -3.61 -23.03 -12.22
CA ALA A 320 -2.82 -23.28 -13.40
C ALA A 320 -3.64 -22.84 -14.61
N PHE A 321 -3.00 -22.09 -15.52
CA PHE A 321 -3.51 -21.71 -16.82
C PHE A 321 -4.34 -22.86 -17.41
N ARG A 322 -5.67 -22.76 -17.34
CA ARG A 322 -6.54 -23.61 -18.15
C ARG A 322 -6.70 -22.90 -19.49
N PRO A 323 -6.42 -23.58 -20.61
CA PRO A 323 -6.55 -22.98 -21.93
C PRO A 323 -8.00 -22.49 -22.14
N TRP A 324 -8.10 -21.29 -22.69
CA TRP A 324 -9.34 -20.67 -23.11
C TRP A 324 -9.95 -21.49 -24.25
N ASN A 325 -10.80 -22.45 -23.92
CA ASN A 325 -11.86 -22.95 -24.79
C ASN A 325 -12.82 -23.82 -23.97
N THR A 326 -13.78 -23.16 -23.31
CA THR A 326 -15.16 -23.61 -23.08
C THR A 326 -15.89 -22.51 -22.32
N THR A 327 -16.72 -21.74 -23.05
CA THR A 327 -17.94 -20.96 -22.73
C THR A 327 -18.25 -20.40 -21.32
N PRO A 328 -18.97 -19.25 -21.25
CA PRO A 328 -18.83 -18.28 -20.16
C PRO A 328 -19.81 -18.47 -19.00
N ALA A 329 -19.30 -18.48 -17.78
CA ALA A 329 -20.10 -18.14 -16.60
C ALA A 329 -19.96 -16.64 -16.34
N ALA A 330 -20.98 -15.88 -16.77
CA ALA A 330 -21.06 -14.44 -16.57
C ALA A 330 -21.28 -14.10 -15.09
N CYS A 331 -20.31 -13.46 -14.44
CA CYS A 331 -20.57 -12.66 -13.24
C CYS A 331 -21.07 -11.28 -13.68
N ARG A 332 -22.39 -11.13 -13.88
CA ARG A 332 -23.03 -9.81 -13.97
C ARG A 332 -23.32 -9.31 -12.55
N TRP A 333 -22.68 -8.22 -12.17
CA TRP A 333 -23.14 -7.35 -11.08
C TRP A 333 -23.26 -5.93 -11.62
N CYS A 334 -24.47 -5.58 -12.03
CA CYS A 334 -24.94 -4.21 -12.22
C CYS A 334 -26.40 -4.20 -11.75
N PRO A 335 -26.77 -3.41 -10.73
CA PRO A 335 -28.17 -3.24 -10.39
C PRO A 335 -28.77 -2.13 -11.27
N SER A 336 -29.75 -2.49 -12.11
CA SER A 336 -30.67 -1.52 -12.70
C SER A 336 -31.85 -1.27 -11.73
N PRO A 337 -32.48 -0.08 -11.76
CA PRO A 337 -33.24 0.42 -10.63
C PRO A 337 -34.76 0.24 -10.81
N THR A 338 -35.31 -0.95 -10.54
CA THR A 338 -36.78 -1.11 -10.40
C THR A 338 -37.15 -2.43 -9.71
N ARG A 339 -37.19 -2.47 -8.36
CA ARG A 339 -38.13 -3.26 -7.54
C ARG A 339 -37.82 -3.14 -6.03
N PRO A 340 -38.83 -3.10 -5.14
CA PRO A 340 -38.62 -3.01 -3.68
C PRO A 340 -38.21 -4.38 -3.09
N PRO A 341 -37.61 -4.40 -1.88
CA PRO A 341 -36.92 -5.59 -1.38
C PRO A 341 -37.88 -6.60 -0.75
N SER A 342 -37.77 -7.88 -1.15
CA SER A 342 -38.28 -9.01 -0.37
C SER A 342 -37.14 -9.63 0.44
N ALA A 343 -37.41 -9.89 1.71
CA ALA A 343 -36.48 -10.34 2.74
C ALA A 343 -35.90 -11.75 2.47
N THR A 344 -34.76 -11.83 1.76
CA THR A 344 -33.85 -13.00 1.86
C THR A 344 -32.45 -12.63 1.39
N SER A 345 -31.70 -11.85 2.18
CA SER A 345 -30.25 -11.62 1.96
C SER A 345 -29.48 -11.41 3.28
N ALA A 346 -29.98 -11.99 4.37
CA ALA A 346 -29.31 -12.00 5.67
C ALA A 346 -28.87 -13.43 6.01
N SER A 347 -27.87 -13.99 5.31
CA SER A 347 -27.32 -15.30 5.68
C SER A 347 -25.96 -15.60 5.03
N ILE A 348 -24.99 -14.69 5.11
CA ILE A 348 -23.57 -15.06 4.88
C ILE A 348 -22.63 -14.56 6.00
N PHE A 349 -23.02 -13.55 6.79
CA PHE A 349 -22.19 -13.04 7.90
C PHE A 349 -22.46 -13.64 9.30
N SER A 350 -23.44 -14.55 9.46
CA SER A 350 -23.84 -15.06 10.78
C SER A 350 -23.22 -16.42 11.18
N ARG A 351 -22.46 -17.11 10.31
CA ARG A 351 -21.91 -18.45 10.63
C ARG A 351 -20.48 -18.49 11.18
N CYS A 352 -19.84 -17.35 11.43
CA CYS A 352 -18.52 -17.31 12.09
C CYS A 352 -18.57 -17.01 13.59
N ALA A 353 -19.76 -16.87 14.18
CA ALA A 353 -19.93 -16.61 15.60
C ALA A 353 -20.81 -17.69 16.25
N THR A 354 -20.26 -18.88 16.51
CA THR A 354 -20.79 -19.77 17.56
C THR A 354 -19.77 -20.86 17.94
N ARG A 355 -19.41 -20.84 19.24
CA ARG A 355 -18.60 -21.78 20.06
C ARG A 355 -17.06 -21.67 20.02
N PRO A 356 -16.46 -21.07 21.07
CA PRO A 356 -15.15 -21.44 21.58
C PRO A 356 -15.30 -22.54 22.65
N THR A 357 -14.60 -23.66 22.48
CA THR A 357 -14.38 -24.61 23.58
C THR A 357 -13.14 -24.17 24.35
N PHE A 358 -13.31 -23.92 25.65
CA PHE A 358 -12.30 -23.49 26.60
C PHE A 358 -11.14 -24.49 26.72
N LEU A 359 -9.91 -23.99 26.72
CA LEU A 359 -8.80 -24.48 27.52
C LEU A 359 -8.01 -23.26 28.02
N THR A 360 -8.17 -22.95 29.30
CA THR A 360 -7.33 -22.01 30.05
C THR A 360 -5.93 -22.57 30.24
N PRO A 361 -4.89 -21.73 30.18
CA PRO A 361 -3.90 -21.76 31.25
C PRO A 361 -3.68 -20.38 31.88
N SER A 362 -3.67 -20.43 33.20
CA SER A 362 -3.28 -19.46 34.23
C SER A 362 -2.15 -18.48 33.89
N CYS A 363 -2.35 -17.22 34.29
CA CYS A 363 -1.32 -16.19 34.50
C CYS A 363 -0.21 -16.67 35.45
N PRO A 364 1.03 -16.20 35.20
CA PRO A 364 1.93 -15.83 36.28
C PRO A 364 2.21 -14.32 36.27
N THR A 365 2.09 -13.75 37.46
CA THR A 365 2.48 -12.41 37.90
C THR A 365 3.95 -12.09 37.61
N TRP A 366 4.22 -10.87 37.13
CA TRP A 366 5.57 -10.30 37.02
C TRP A 366 5.98 -9.64 38.35
N PRO A 367 7.19 -9.92 38.89
CA PRO A 367 7.81 -9.06 39.87
C PRO A 367 8.78 -8.07 39.22
N THR A 368 8.68 -6.83 39.66
CA THR A 368 9.65 -5.74 39.49
C THR A 368 10.96 -6.05 40.22
N SER A 369 12.11 -5.93 39.56
CA SER A 369 13.30 -5.25 40.11
C SER A 369 14.45 -5.15 39.09
N SER A 370 15.19 -4.06 39.25
CA SER A 370 16.37 -3.58 38.54
C SER A 370 17.63 -4.42 38.79
N SER A 371 18.42 -4.68 37.74
CA SER A 371 19.89 -4.45 37.70
C SER A 371 20.50 -5.07 36.42
N SER A 372 21.26 -4.26 35.67
CA SER A 372 22.31 -4.74 34.74
C SER A 372 23.54 -5.14 35.57
N PRO A 373 24.40 -6.08 35.12
CA PRO A 373 25.52 -5.72 34.22
C PRO A 373 26.01 -6.84 33.25
N TRP A 374 26.93 -6.44 32.34
CA TRP A 374 27.94 -7.24 31.60
C TRP A 374 27.76 -7.53 30.09
N THR A 375 28.29 -6.59 29.30
CA THR A 375 29.40 -6.68 28.31
C THR A 375 29.87 -8.06 27.74
N THR A 376 29.82 -8.16 26.40
CA THR A 376 30.69 -8.86 25.42
C THR A 376 30.76 -10.42 25.32
N PRO A 377 30.93 -10.98 24.10
CA PRO A 377 30.55 -12.36 23.74
C PRO A 377 31.72 -13.36 23.67
N PRO A 378 31.46 -14.70 23.69
CA PRO A 378 32.47 -15.69 23.34
C PRO A 378 32.36 -16.21 21.90
N GLN A 379 33.55 -16.54 21.39
CA GLN A 379 33.94 -16.93 20.05
C GLN A 379 33.39 -18.29 19.57
N ALA A 380 33.30 -18.41 18.25
CA ALA A 380 33.05 -19.65 17.51
C ALA A 380 34.20 -20.67 17.64
N ARG A 381 33.86 -21.97 17.68
CA ARG A 381 34.72 -23.08 17.26
C ARG A 381 33.93 -24.10 16.42
N PRO A 382 34.59 -24.82 15.48
CA PRO A 382 33.94 -25.52 14.38
C PRO A 382 33.61 -26.99 14.69
N TRP A 383 32.50 -27.47 14.13
CA TRP A 383 32.10 -28.88 14.18
C TRP A 383 32.60 -29.64 12.94
N HIS A 384 33.62 -30.46 13.13
CA HIS A 384 33.91 -31.63 12.29
C HIS A 384 34.07 -32.82 13.22
N GLN A 385 33.18 -33.81 13.15
CA GLN A 385 33.56 -35.21 13.25
C GLN A 385 32.47 -36.14 12.71
N LYS A 386 32.95 -37.07 11.88
CA LYS A 386 32.24 -38.13 11.17
C LYS A 386 31.59 -39.10 12.15
N VAL A 387 30.36 -39.53 11.84
CA VAL A 387 29.77 -40.75 12.40
C VAL A 387 29.75 -41.80 11.29
N THR A 388 30.56 -42.84 11.48
CA THR A 388 30.63 -44.06 10.68
C THR A 388 29.44 -44.97 11.01
N ARG A 389 28.82 -45.55 9.97
CA ARG A 389 27.92 -46.72 10.08
C ARG A 389 28.74 -48.02 10.13
N PRO A 390 28.18 -49.08 10.71
CA PRO A 390 28.27 -50.38 10.05
C PRO A 390 26.91 -51.12 10.01
N GLY A 391 26.68 -51.87 8.93
CA GLY A 391 25.54 -52.76 8.79
C GLY A 391 25.35 -53.29 7.36
N TRP A 392 26.21 -54.26 7.03
CA TRP A 392 26.17 -55.24 5.92
C TRP A 392 26.21 -54.77 4.48
#